data_AF-A0A2G6CL42-F1
#
_entry.id   AF-A0A2G6CL42-F1
#
_cell.length_a   1.000
_cell.length_b   1.000
_cell.length_c   1.000
_cell.angle_alpha   90.00
_cell.angle_beta   90.00
_cell.angle_gamma   90.00
#
_symmetry.space_group_name_H-M   'P 1'
#
loop_
_entity.id
_entity.type
_entity.pdbx_description
1 polymer ?
#
loop_
_entity_poly.entity_id
_entity_poly.type
_entity_poly.pdbx_seq_one_letter_code
_entity_poly.pdbx_strand_id
1 'polypeptide(L)' 'MAELFGKCCMCSKEIKLGDTFYKCTVSTCKSGRMKLYFCSPACWDAHLPTARHRSAGYTEHVAKAGES' A
#
# COMPACT_ATOMS: atom_id res chain seq x y z
N MET A 1 8.52 21.56 -2.96
CA MET A 1 7.12 21.07 -3.03
C MET A 1 7.11 19.64 -2.54
N ALA A 2 6.15 19.25 -1.71
CA ALA A 2 5.98 17.84 -1.37
C ALA A 2 5.23 17.18 -2.53
N GLU A 3 5.93 16.39 -3.33
CA GLU A 3 5.30 15.65 -4.41
C GLU A 3 4.50 14.49 -3.81
N LEU A 4 3.20 14.44 -4.10
CA LEU A 4 2.33 13.35 -3.65
C LEU A 4 2.54 12.13 -4.55
N PHE A 5 2.88 11.00 -3.94
CA PHE A 5 2.98 9.72 -4.62
C PHE A 5 1.61 9.04 -4.75
N GLY A 6 0.80 9.12 -3.70
CA GLY A 6 -0.51 8.48 -3.67
C GLY A 6 -1.18 8.66 -2.31
N LYS A 7 -2.26 7.92 -2.07
CA LYS A 7 -2.95 7.89 -0.77
C LYS A 7 -3.23 6.47 -0.32
N CYS A 8 -3.24 6.29 0.99
CA CYS A 8 -3.60 5.02 1.62
C CYS A 8 -5.07 4.70 1.34
N CYS A 9 -5.38 3.48 0.91
CA CYS A 9 -6.79 3.12 0.66
C CYS A 9 -7.60 2.96 1.96
N MET A 10 -6.94 2.71 3.09
CA MET A 10 -7.63 2.48 4.37
C MET A 10 -7.92 3.75 5.14
N CYS A 11 -6.91 4.61 5.30
CA CYS A 11 -7.02 5.81 6.11
C CYS A 11 -7.00 7.10 5.26
N SER A 12 -6.96 6.98 3.93
CA SER A 12 -6.81 8.13 3.01
C SER A 12 -5.57 8.99 3.25
N LYS A 13 -4.61 8.49 4.03
CA LYS A 13 -3.37 9.18 4.36
C LYS A 13 -2.55 9.43 3.12
N GLU A 14 -2.16 10.67 2.92
CA GLU A 14 -1.31 11.12 1.83
C GLU A 14 0.09 10.54 1.97
N ILE A 15 0.55 9.87 0.93
CA ILE A 15 1.89 9.28 0.82
C ILE A 15 2.70 10.22 -0.06
N LYS A 16 3.74 10.79 0.51
CA LYS A 16 4.64 11.72 -0.19
C LYS A 16 5.74 10.93 -0.90
N LEU A 17 6.36 11.53 -1.90
CA LEU A 17 7.62 11.03 -2.45
C LEU A 17 8.68 11.03 -1.35
N GLY A 18 9.39 9.91 -1.23
CA GLY A 18 10.32 9.59 -0.14
C GLY A 18 9.71 8.79 1.01
N ASP A 19 8.38 8.70 1.10
CA ASP A 19 7.70 7.99 2.18
C ASP A 19 7.65 6.48 1.94
N THR A 20 7.65 5.70 3.02
CA THR A 20 7.55 4.24 2.94
C THR A 20 6.10 3.82 2.84
N PHE A 21 5.78 3.01 1.84
CA PHE A 21 4.46 2.44 1.67
C PHE A 21 4.53 0.92 1.53
N TYR A 22 3.42 0.30 1.86
CA TYR A 22 3.29 -1.15 1.90
C TYR A 22 2.35 -1.59 0.78
N LYS A 23 2.70 -2.68 0.10
CA LYS A 23 1.88 -3.32 -0.93
C LYS A 23 1.63 -4.77 -0.54
N CYS A 24 0.38 -5.20 -0.62
CA CYS A 24 0.04 -6.60 -0.40
C CYS A 24 0.59 -7.48 -1.54
N THR A 25 1.12 -8.66 -1.21
CA THR A 25 1.64 -9.62 -2.20
C THR A 25 0.55 -10.41 -2.91
N VAL A 26 -0.68 -10.38 -2.38
CA VAL A 26 -1.83 -11.13 -2.92
C VAL A 26 -2.24 -10.55 -4.28
N SER A 27 -2.34 -11.40 -5.30
CA SER A 27 -2.69 -11.02 -6.67
C SER A 27 -4.00 -10.23 -6.76
N THR A 28 -4.99 -10.55 -5.94
CA THR A 28 -6.28 -9.83 -5.89
C THR A 28 -6.11 -8.39 -5.40
N CYS A 29 -5.27 -8.16 -4.40
CA CYS A 29 -4.97 -6.83 -3.84
C CYS A 29 -3.96 -6.05 -4.71
N LYS A 30 -3.08 -6.77 -5.43
CA LYS A 30 -2.01 -6.19 -6.26
C LYS A 30 -2.45 -5.90 -7.70
N SER A 31 -3.34 -6.72 -8.29
CA SER A 31 -3.72 -6.68 -9.71
C SER A 31 -5.17 -6.21 -9.97
N GLY A 32 -5.98 -5.98 -8.95
CA GLY A 32 -7.39 -5.60 -9.10
C GLY A 32 -7.59 -4.14 -9.54
N ARG A 33 -7.07 -3.71 -10.70
CA ARG A 33 -7.20 -2.35 -11.32
C ARG A 33 -6.77 -1.14 -10.48
N MET A 34 -6.62 -1.26 -9.18
CA MET A 34 -6.31 -0.20 -8.23
C MET A 34 -5.05 -0.64 -7.48
N LYS A 35 -3.95 0.06 -7.70
CA LYS A 35 -2.73 -0.16 -6.90
C LYS A 35 -3.06 0.28 -5.46
N LEU A 36 -3.41 -0.66 -4.60
CA LEU A 36 -3.68 -0.39 -3.19
C LEU A 36 -2.36 -0.11 -2.48
N TYR A 37 -2.20 1.13 -2.02
CA TYR A 37 -1.09 1.54 -1.18
C TYR A 37 -1.54 1.59 0.28
N PHE A 38 -0.70 1.13 1.19
CA PHE A 38 -0.92 1.22 2.62
C PHE A 38 0.20 2.05 3.25
N CYS A 39 -0.14 3.01 4.11
CA CYS A 39 0.87 3.84 4.77
C CYS A 39 1.58 3.11 5.92
N SER A 40 1.03 1.98 6.39
CA SER A 40 1.55 1.28 7.58
C SER A 40 1.11 -0.18 7.57
N PRO A 41 1.86 -1.08 8.24
CA PRO A 41 1.48 -2.48 8.39
C PRO A 41 0.19 -2.64 9.19
N ALA A 42 -0.19 -1.68 10.05
CA ALA A 42 -1.49 -1.68 10.73
C ALA A 42 -2.68 -1.46 9.78
N CYS A 43 -2.52 -0.58 8.78
CA CYS A 43 -3.54 -0.40 7.72
C CYS A 43 -3.61 -1.64 6.83
N TRP A 44 -2.49 -2.32 6.63
CA TRP A 44 -2.49 -3.63 6.00
C TRP A 44 -3.18 -4.66 6.90
N ASP A 45 -2.86 -4.80 8.19
CA ASP A 45 -3.53 -5.76 9.06
C ASP A 45 -5.05 -5.55 9.12
N ALA A 46 -5.50 -4.28 9.20
CA ALA A 46 -6.91 -3.92 9.12
C ALA A 46 -7.59 -4.32 7.79
N HIS A 47 -6.84 -4.66 6.74
CA HIS A 47 -7.36 -5.22 5.48
C HIS A 47 -7.58 -6.73 5.53
N LEU A 48 -6.89 -7.45 6.42
CA LEU A 48 -6.98 -8.90 6.55
C LEU A 48 -8.27 -9.45 7.18
N PRO A 49 -9.01 -8.80 8.10
CA PRO A 49 -10.07 -9.48 8.85
C PRO A 49 -11.25 -9.96 8.01
N THR A 50 -11.43 -9.44 6.78
CA THR A 50 -12.46 -9.91 5.85
C THR A 50 -12.02 -11.09 4.99
N ALA A 51 -10.73 -11.41 4.95
CA ALA A 51 -10.17 -12.44 4.11
C ALA A 51 -9.25 -13.34 4.96
N ARG A 52 -9.68 -14.58 5.21
CA ARG A 52 -8.92 -15.62 5.93
C ARG A 52 -7.64 -16.00 5.15
N HIS A 53 -6.73 -15.06 4.96
CA HIS A 53 -5.50 -15.22 4.21
C HIS A 53 -4.47 -15.86 5.14
N ARG A 54 -4.38 -17.19 5.04
CA ARG A 54 -3.43 -18.02 5.81
C ARG A 54 -1.95 -17.67 5.54
N SER A 55 -1.65 -16.93 4.47
CA SER A 55 -0.30 -16.56 4.04
C SER A 55 -0.28 -15.24 3.23
N ALA A 56 -1.02 -14.21 3.66
CA ALA A 56 -0.84 -12.88 3.09
C ALA A 56 0.42 -12.24 3.67
N GLY A 57 1.26 -11.69 2.80
CA GLY A 57 2.39 -10.85 3.17
C GLY A 57 2.23 -9.44 2.61
N TYR A 58 3.03 -8.53 3.12
CA TYR A 58 3.24 -7.21 2.52
C TYR A 58 4.69 -7.07 2.07
N THR A 59 4.88 -6.24 1.06
CA THR A 59 6.20 -5.79 0.60
C THR A 59 6.33 -4.31 0.87
N GLU A 60 7.48 -3.93 1.42
CA GLU A 60 7.84 -2.55 1.70
C GLU A 60 8.46 -1.92 0.46
N HIS A 61 7.94 -0.76 0.08
CA HIS A 61 8.42 0.00 -1.05
C HIS A 61 8.58 1.46 -0.61
N VAL A 62 9.56 2.13 -1.17
CA VAL A 62 9.73 3.57 -0.97
C VAL A 62 9.12 4.29 -2.16
N ALA A 63 8.34 5.33 -1.90
CA ALA A 63 7.80 6.21 -2.93
C ALA A 63 8.95 6.94 -3.63
N LYS A 64 9.48 6.40 -4.72
CA LYS A 64 10.57 7.01 -5.49
C LYS A 64 10.01 7.86 -6.62
N ALA A 65 10.56 9.05 -6.79
CA ALA A 65 10.11 10.05 -7.79
C ALA A 65 10.51 9.71 -9.24
N GLY A 66 10.77 8.44 -9.56
CA GLY A 66 11.48 8.08 -10.78
C GLY A 66 11.19 6.70 -11.33
N GLU A 67 10.00 6.15 -11.14
CA GLU A 67 9.53 5.02 -11.96
C GLU A 67 8.69 5.61 -13.10
N SER A 68 9.38 6.17 -14.10
CA SER A 68 8.85 6.62 -15.39
C SER A 68 9.08 5.56 -16.45
#